data_AF-A0AA90UMV7-F1
#
_entry.id   AF-A0AA90UMV7-F1
#
_cell.length_a   1.000
_cell.length_b   1.000
_cell.length_c   1.000
_cell.angle_alpha   90.00
_cell.angle_beta   90.00
_cell.angle_gamma   90.00
#
_symmetry.space_group_name_H-M   'P 1'
#
loop_
_entity.id
_entity.type
_entity.pdbx_description
1 polymer ?
#
loop_
_entity_poly.entity_id
_entity_poly.type
_entity_poly.pdbx_seq_one_letter_code
_entity_poly.pdbx_strand_id
1 'polypeptide(L)'
;MKYLVKKSVLLLLVVLAFCACDNSNDNGEVIPPNPQSSKTVVNYTGEVEYVVDAPQIREDIEQDLKANPPFGGSKKYQFIISHSTLMLYAVNPEDDKSADGYILDIAGKVESNDNYRLFPAASANAWYKMDIVPVDTKDGKPVATYDVFIKQNIPASVVHSKMYFCEDLTEKYRQKFPNEDIHAVVRRLVLSYVSVGDIIKE
;
A
#
# COMPACT_ATOMS: atom_id res chain seq x y z
N MET A 1 -20.00 41.09 57.84
CA MET A 1 -18.83 40.26 58.23
C MET A 1 -19.12 38.75 58.35
N LYS A 2 -20.20 38.19 57.75
CA LYS A 2 -20.50 36.74 57.79
C LYS A 2 -20.54 36.03 56.42
N TYR A 3 -20.39 36.77 55.31
CA TYR A 3 -20.46 36.22 53.94
C TYR A 3 -19.11 36.02 53.24
N LEU A 4 -18.03 36.66 53.72
CA LEU A 4 -16.69 36.52 53.14
C LEU A 4 -15.92 35.29 53.68
N VAL A 5 -16.22 34.87 54.91
CA VAL A 5 -15.54 33.73 55.56
C VAL A 5 -15.96 32.38 54.94
N LYS A 6 -17.21 32.25 54.45
CA LYS A 6 -17.71 31.00 53.85
C LYS A 6 -17.10 30.67 52.49
N LYS A 7 -16.72 31.67 51.68
CA LYS A 7 -16.07 31.44 50.37
C LYS A 7 -14.59 31.07 50.50
N SER A 8 -13.86 31.64 51.46
CA SER A 8 -12.45 31.26 51.71
C SER A 8 -12.29 29.85 52.30
N VAL A 9 -13.23 29.40 53.14
CA VAL A 9 -13.18 28.03 53.72
C VAL A 9 -13.49 26.95 52.66
N LEU A 10 -14.42 27.23 51.74
CA LEU A 10 -14.73 26.31 50.63
C LEU A 10 -13.57 26.23 49.62
N LEU A 11 -12.85 27.33 49.39
CA LEU A 11 -11.68 27.35 48.51
C LEU A 11 -10.48 26.59 49.13
N LEU A 12 -10.30 26.64 50.46
CA LEU A 12 -9.22 25.92 51.16
C LEU A 12 -9.42 24.40 51.17
N LEU A 13 -10.67 23.91 51.21
CA LEU A 13 -10.97 22.47 51.19
C LEU A 13 -10.74 21.81 49.83
N VAL A 14 -10.82 22.56 48.72
CA VAL A 14 -10.52 22.05 47.37
C VAL A 14 -9.00 21.91 47.15
N VAL A 15 -8.18 22.71 47.84
CA VAL A 15 -6.71 22.65 47.73
C VAL A 15 -6.11 21.53 48.58
N LEU A 16 -6.70 21.19 49.72
CA LEU A 16 -6.19 20.12 50.61
C LEU A 16 -6.52 18.68 50.13
N ALA A 17 -7.43 18.51 49.18
CA ALA A 17 -7.75 17.20 48.60
C ALA A 17 -6.72 16.72 47.53
N PHE A 18 -5.72 17.54 47.19
CA PHE A 18 -4.64 17.18 46.26
C PHE A 18 -3.30 16.84 46.94
N CYS A 19 -3.24 16.72 48.27
CA CYS A 19 -1.99 16.42 48.99
C CYS A 19 -2.01 15.11 49.79
N ALA A 20 -2.82 14.13 49.40
CA ALA A 20 -2.73 12.77 49.92
C ALA A 20 -2.78 11.74 48.78
N CYS A 21 -1.74 11.71 47.96
CA CYS A 21 -1.30 10.51 47.24
C CYS A 21 0.24 10.48 47.25
N ASP A 22 0.73 9.71 48.22
CA ASP A 22 1.98 8.94 48.26
C ASP A 22 3.32 9.58 47.88
N ASN A 23 4.12 9.80 48.92
CA ASN A 23 5.57 9.58 48.85
C ASN A 23 5.83 8.07 48.86
N SER A 24 5.76 7.42 47.69
CA SER A 24 6.50 6.18 47.44
C SER A 24 7.56 6.47 46.39
N ASN A 25 8.78 6.69 46.89
CA ASN A 25 9.98 6.77 46.08
C ASN A 25 10.37 5.34 45.69
N ASP A 26 9.75 4.81 44.64
CA ASP A 26 10.30 3.70 43.85
C ASP A 26 10.36 4.17 42.39
N ASN A 27 11.55 4.66 42.04
CA ASN A 27 12.11 4.80 40.70
C ASN A 27 11.12 4.56 39.56
N GLY A 28 10.28 5.55 39.30
CA GLY A 28 9.58 5.67 38.04
C GLY A 28 10.63 5.85 36.96
N GLU A 29 11.08 4.75 36.37
CA GLU A 29 11.54 4.77 35.00
C GLU A 29 10.35 5.32 34.23
N VAL A 30 10.40 6.62 33.92
CA VAL A 30 9.52 7.24 32.93
C VAL A 30 9.88 6.50 31.66
N ILE A 31 9.20 5.38 31.42
CA ILE A 31 9.23 4.69 30.15
C ILE A 31 8.76 5.78 29.20
N PRO A 32 9.63 6.31 28.31
CA PRO A 32 9.16 7.23 27.29
C PRO A 32 7.98 6.55 26.62
N PRO A 33 6.89 7.26 26.26
CA PRO A 33 5.79 6.62 25.55
C PRO A 33 6.44 5.83 24.43
N ASN A 34 6.37 4.49 24.53
CA ASN A 34 6.94 3.64 23.51
C ASN A 34 6.35 4.21 22.23
N PRO A 35 7.16 4.65 21.25
CA PRO A 35 6.61 4.98 19.95
C PRO A 35 6.18 3.63 19.40
N GLN A 36 5.03 3.15 19.87
CA GLN A 36 4.40 1.94 19.44
C GLN A 36 4.02 2.28 18.03
N SER A 37 4.95 1.96 17.12
CA SER A 37 4.80 2.22 15.70
C SER A 37 3.49 1.54 15.34
N SER A 38 2.44 2.32 15.15
CA SER A 38 1.13 1.76 14.85
C SER A 38 1.27 1.08 13.50
N LYS A 39 1.41 -0.24 13.52
CA LYS A 39 1.45 -1.05 12.30
C LYS A 39 0.02 -1.36 11.96
N THR A 40 -0.37 -0.98 10.75
CA THR A 40 -1.67 -1.34 10.22
C THR A 40 -1.45 -2.40 9.15
N VAL A 41 -2.00 -3.60 9.37
CA VAL A 41 -2.02 -4.65 8.36
C VAL A 41 -3.33 -4.55 7.59
N VAL A 42 -3.24 -4.57 6.26
CA VAL A 42 -4.39 -4.38 5.36
C VAL A 42 -4.38 -5.46 4.29
N ASN A 43 -5.48 -6.18 4.13
CA ASN A 43 -5.62 -7.24 3.13
C ASN A 43 -6.18 -6.73 1.79
N TYR A 44 -5.61 -7.23 0.71
CA TYR A 44 -5.96 -6.94 -0.68
C TYR A 44 -6.10 -8.22 -1.50
N THR A 45 -6.94 -8.18 -2.52
CA THR A 45 -7.00 -9.20 -3.58
C THR A 45 -6.42 -8.63 -4.86
N GLY A 46 -5.57 -9.40 -5.54
CA GLY A 46 -5.04 -9.06 -6.85
C GLY A 46 -5.89 -9.59 -7.99
N GLU A 47 -6.09 -8.75 -9.00
CA GLU A 47 -6.69 -9.09 -10.28
C GLU A 47 -5.79 -8.59 -11.41
N VAL A 48 -5.65 -9.37 -12.47
CA VAL A 48 -4.86 -8.99 -13.65
C VAL A 48 -5.81 -8.59 -14.77
N GLU A 49 -5.61 -7.39 -15.30
CA GLU A 49 -6.30 -6.88 -16.47
C GLU A 49 -5.30 -6.59 -17.58
N TYR A 50 -5.75 -6.66 -18.83
CA TYR A 50 -4.93 -6.36 -19.99
C TYR A 50 -5.74 -5.64 -21.07
N VAL A 51 -5.04 -4.81 -21.84
CA VAL A 51 -5.52 -4.14 -23.05
C VAL A 51 -4.55 -4.52 -24.17
N VAL A 52 -5.08 -5.12 -25.22
CA VAL A 52 -4.32 -5.54 -26.40
C VAL A 52 -4.98 -4.92 -27.62
N ASP A 53 -4.28 -3.97 -28.23
CA ASP A 53 -4.61 -3.36 -29.51
C ASP A 53 -3.61 -3.85 -30.57
N ALA A 54 -3.90 -5.04 -31.08
CA ALA A 54 -3.12 -5.74 -32.09
C ALA A 54 -4.05 -6.66 -32.89
N PRO A 55 -4.82 -6.14 -33.87
CA PRO A 55 -5.99 -6.83 -34.43
C PRO A 55 -5.75 -8.23 -34.98
N GLN A 56 -4.55 -8.50 -35.50
CA GLN A 56 -4.24 -9.76 -36.19
C GLN A 56 -3.73 -10.87 -35.26
N ILE A 57 -3.13 -10.50 -34.11
CA ILE A 57 -2.47 -11.43 -33.19
C ILE A 57 -2.93 -11.24 -31.75
N ARG A 58 -4.12 -10.64 -31.56
CA ARG A 58 -4.66 -10.29 -30.25
C ARG A 58 -4.77 -11.52 -29.36
N GLU A 59 -5.37 -12.61 -29.84
CA GLU A 59 -5.56 -13.82 -29.04
C GLU A 59 -4.22 -14.43 -28.60
N ASP A 60 -3.23 -14.44 -29.49
CA ASP A 60 -1.90 -14.99 -29.20
C ASP A 60 -1.19 -14.18 -28.11
N ILE A 61 -1.26 -12.85 -28.18
CA ILE A 61 -0.73 -11.96 -27.14
C ILE A 61 -1.49 -12.18 -25.83
N GLU A 62 -2.83 -12.22 -25.83
CA GLU A 62 -3.61 -12.43 -24.61
C GLU A 62 -3.29 -13.79 -23.94
N GLN A 63 -3.05 -14.84 -24.73
CA GLN A 63 -2.62 -16.14 -24.21
C GLN A 63 -1.21 -16.07 -23.60
N ASP A 64 -0.26 -15.41 -24.26
CA ASP A 64 1.09 -15.21 -23.75
C ASP A 64 1.09 -14.42 -22.43
N LEU A 65 0.24 -13.39 -22.32
CA LEU A 65 0.06 -12.61 -21.09
C LEU A 65 -0.52 -13.44 -19.94
N LYS A 66 -1.49 -14.33 -20.23
CA LYS A 66 -2.05 -15.25 -19.22
C LYS A 66 -1.05 -16.30 -18.75
N ALA A 67 -0.23 -16.81 -19.67
CA ALA A 67 0.82 -17.78 -19.36
C ALA A 67 1.97 -17.15 -18.56
N ASN A 68 2.17 -15.83 -18.70
CA ASN A 68 3.24 -15.08 -18.05
C ASN A 68 2.65 -13.93 -17.22
N PRO A 69 1.94 -14.20 -16.10
CA PRO A 69 1.31 -13.15 -15.31
C PRO A 69 2.35 -12.15 -14.76
N PRO A 70 1.93 -10.92 -14.44
CA PRO A 70 2.78 -9.97 -13.71
C PRO A 70 3.20 -10.55 -12.36
N PHE A 71 4.21 -9.93 -11.75
CA PHE A 71 4.69 -10.34 -10.43
C PHE A 71 3.54 -10.49 -9.43
N GLY A 72 3.56 -11.60 -8.69
CA GLY A 72 2.53 -11.98 -7.74
C GLY A 72 1.19 -12.41 -8.37
N GLY A 73 0.82 -11.90 -9.55
CA GLY A 73 -0.42 -12.27 -10.26
C GLY A 73 -1.68 -12.08 -9.42
N SER A 74 -2.71 -12.88 -9.69
CA SER A 74 -3.99 -12.86 -8.96
C SER A 74 -3.89 -13.61 -7.62
N LYS A 75 -3.08 -13.10 -6.69
CA LYS A 75 -2.91 -13.60 -5.32
C LYS A 75 -3.61 -12.71 -4.30
N LYS A 76 -3.64 -13.16 -3.04
CA LYS A 76 -3.92 -12.30 -1.89
C LYS A 76 -2.64 -11.55 -1.50
N TYR A 77 -2.82 -10.32 -1.05
CA TYR A 77 -1.72 -9.46 -0.64
C TYR A 77 -2.02 -8.85 0.73
N GLN A 78 -0.98 -8.69 1.52
CA GLN A 78 -1.02 -7.93 2.77
C GLN A 78 -0.11 -6.72 2.67
N PHE A 79 -0.62 -5.57 3.09
CA PHE A 79 0.19 -4.38 3.25
C PHE A 79 0.39 -4.09 4.72
N ILE A 80 1.65 -3.96 5.11
CA ILE A 80 2.00 -3.38 6.40
C ILE A 80 2.33 -1.91 6.15
N ILE A 81 1.47 -1.05 6.69
CA ILE A 81 1.62 0.39 6.66
C ILE A 81 2.18 0.81 8.02
N SER A 82 3.40 1.34 8.02
CA SER A 82 4.01 2.03 9.16
C SER A 82 4.22 3.52 8.84
N HIS A 83 4.65 4.29 9.83
CA HIS A 83 4.89 5.74 9.70
C HIS A 83 5.85 6.13 8.55
N SER A 84 6.72 5.22 8.09
CA SER A 84 7.75 5.51 7.09
C SER A 84 7.90 4.45 5.99
N THR A 85 7.20 3.32 6.08
CA THR A 85 7.44 2.18 5.20
C THR A 85 6.13 1.53 4.79
N LEU A 86 6.00 1.29 3.48
CA LEU A 86 4.96 0.48 2.90
C LEU A 86 5.59 -0.86 2.49
N MET A 87 5.29 -1.93 3.22
CA MET A 87 5.72 -3.27 2.87
C MET A 87 4.58 -4.05 2.25
N LEU A 88 4.86 -4.73 1.14
CA LEU A 88 3.96 -5.63 0.43
C LEU A 88 4.33 -7.06 0.79
N TYR A 89 3.34 -7.86 1.15
CA TYR A 89 3.48 -9.30 1.35
C TYR A 89 2.59 -10.01 0.33
N ALA A 90 3.20 -10.80 -0.56
CA ALA A 90 2.45 -11.67 -1.46
C ALA A 90 2.15 -12.97 -0.72
N VAL A 91 0.88 -13.17 -0.35
CA VAL A 91 0.46 -14.34 0.43
C VAL A 91 0.39 -15.55 -0.50
N ASN A 92 0.96 -16.66 -0.05
CA ASN A 92 0.92 -17.90 -0.79
C ASN A 92 -0.52 -18.44 -0.86
N PRO A 93 -1.08 -18.64 -2.07
CA PRO A 93 -2.44 -19.13 -2.21
C PRO A 93 -2.63 -20.58 -1.73
N GLU A 94 -1.56 -21.36 -1.56
CA GLU A 94 -1.66 -22.78 -1.19
C GLU A 94 -1.88 -23.00 0.32
N ASP A 95 -1.35 -22.12 1.17
CA ASP A 95 -1.38 -22.32 2.63
C ASP A 95 -1.96 -21.14 3.42
N ASP A 96 -2.21 -19.99 2.77
CA ASP A 96 -2.70 -18.74 3.37
C ASP A 96 -1.87 -18.27 4.60
N LYS A 97 -0.63 -18.77 4.76
CA LYS A 97 0.23 -18.58 5.94
C LYS A 97 1.63 -18.12 5.61
N SER A 98 2.22 -18.64 4.53
CA SER A 98 3.50 -18.16 4.04
C SER A 98 3.28 -16.92 3.18
N ALA A 99 4.15 -15.93 3.35
CA ALA A 99 4.14 -14.73 2.54
C ALA A 99 5.56 -14.28 2.28
N ASP A 100 5.85 -13.98 1.02
CA ASP A 100 7.11 -13.36 0.65
C ASP A 100 7.00 -11.85 0.87
N GLY A 101 7.95 -11.27 1.61
CA GLY A 101 7.98 -9.86 1.95
C GLY A 101 8.75 -9.03 0.92
N TYR A 102 8.17 -7.90 0.52
CA TYR A 102 8.72 -6.97 -0.45
C TYR A 102 8.58 -5.52 0.00
N ILE A 103 9.53 -4.70 -0.43
CA ILE A 103 9.53 -3.25 -0.32
C ILE A 103 9.07 -2.67 -1.66
N LEU A 104 8.15 -1.71 -1.59
CA LEU A 104 7.77 -0.89 -2.75
C LEU A 104 8.65 0.36 -2.77
N ASP A 105 9.50 0.47 -3.79
CA ASP A 105 10.43 1.59 -3.94
C ASP A 105 10.10 2.45 -5.17
N ILE A 106 10.08 3.77 -4.98
CA ILE A 106 9.79 4.71 -6.06
C ILE A 106 11.06 4.91 -6.88
N ALA A 107 11.13 4.21 -8.01
CA ALA A 107 12.26 4.29 -8.94
C ALA A 107 12.29 5.61 -9.74
N GLY A 108 11.16 6.33 -9.81
CA GLY A 108 11.10 7.64 -10.48
C GLY A 108 9.68 8.18 -10.63
N LYS A 109 9.58 9.43 -11.11
CA LYS A 109 8.31 10.01 -11.56
C LYS A 109 8.09 9.68 -13.04
N VAL A 110 6.83 9.54 -13.42
CA VAL A 110 6.44 9.17 -14.78
C VAL A 110 5.51 10.23 -15.34
N GLU A 111 5.73 10.63 -16.59
CA GLU A 111 4.84 11.54 -17.30
C GLU A 111 3.58 10.81 -17.78
N SER A 112 2.50 11.58 -17.95
CA SER A 112 1.26 11.03 -18.46
C SER A 112 1.44 10.54 -19.91
N ASN A 113 1.14 9.26 -20.16
CA ASN A 113 1.11 8.62 -21.47
C ASN A 113 -0.30 8.04 -21.73
N ASP A 114 -0.76 8.16 -22.98
CA ASP A 114 -2.09 7.77 -23.43
C ASP A 114 -2.36 6.25 -23.36
N ASN A 115 -1.33 5.40 -23.47
CA ASN A 115 -1.45 3.95 -23.31
C ASN A 115 -2.00 3.56 -21.93
N TYR A 116 -1.64 4.30 -20.87
CA TYR A 116 -2.13 4.03 -19.52
C TYR A 116 -3.55 4.57 -19.28
N ARG A 117 -4.00 5.53 -20.10
CA ARG A 117 -5.37 6.08 -20.06
C ARG A 117 -6.40 5.13 -20.69
N LEU A 118 -5.94 4.08 -21.37
CA LEU A 118 -6.81 2.99 -21.84
C LEU A 118 -7.51 2.27 -20.69
N PHE A 119 -6.98 2.39 -19.47
CA PHE A 119 -7.67 1.95 -18.27
C PHE A 119 -8.50 3.11 -17.66
N PRO A 120 -9.85 2.98 -17.56
CA PRO A 120 -10.75 4.08 -17.15
C PRO A 120 -10.49 4.69 -15.76
N ALA A 121 -9.68 4.05 -14.92
CA ALA A 121 -9.47 4.39 -13.51
C ALA A 121 -8.27 5.32 -13.22
N ALA A 122 -7.53 5.78 -14.23
CA ALA A 122 -6.29 6.53 -14.05
C ALA A 122 -6.49 8.07 -13.92
N SER A 123 -7.33 8.52 -12.98
CA SER A 123 -7.49 9.95 -12.63
C SER A 123 -6.72 10.36 -11.37
N ALA A 124 -5.50 9.84 -11.19
CA ALA A 124 -4.68 10.12 -10.00
C ALA A 124 -3.61 11.18 -10.27
N ASN A 125 -3.38 12.03 -9.26
CA ASN A 125 -2.51 13.22 -9.30
C ASN A 125 -0.99 12.95 -9.38
N ALA A 126 -0.54 11.69 -9.34
CA ALA A 126 0.87 11.35 -9.47
C ALA A 126 1.09 9.91 -9.94
N TRP A 127 1.92 9.74 -10.98
CA TRP A 127 2.33 8.45 -11.53
C TRP A 127 3.80 8.22 -11.21
N TYR A 128 4.11 7.05 -10.68
CA TYR A 128 5.47 6.69 -10.26
C TYR A 128 5.91 5.42 -10.93
N LYS A 129 7.18 5.33 -11.32
CA LYS A 129 7.81 4.05 -11.62
C LYS A 129 8.06 3.35 -10.29
N MET A 130 7.74 2.08 -10.20
CA MET A 130 7.74 1.35 -8.93
C MET A 130 8.53 0.06 -9.03
N ASP A 131 9.51 -0.10 -8.16
CA ASP A 131 10.29 -1.32 -7.98
C ASP A 131 9.72 -2.15 -6.83
N ILE A 132 9.69 -3.47 -7.03
CA ILE A 132 9.37 -4.46 -6.00
C ILE A 132 10.67 -5.16 -5.62
N VAL A 133 11.15 -4.89 -4.42
CA VAL A 133 12.43 -5.39 -3.92
C VAL A 133 12.19 -6.38 -2.79
N PRO A 134 12.66 -7.63 -2.85
CA PRO A 134 12.47 -8.56 -1.74
C PRO A 134 13.23 -8.10 -0.49
N VAL A 135 12.59 -8.19 0.67
CA VAL A 135 13.17 -7.74 1.95
C VAL A 135 14.50 -8.45 2.25
N ASP A 136 14.62 -9.72 1.89
CA ASP A 136 15.79 -10.55 2.18
C ASP A 136 16.89 -10.50 1.10
N THR A 137 16.78 -9.64 0.08
CA THR A 137 17.81 -9.55 -0.97
C THR A 137 19.06 -8.82 -0.49
N LYS A 138 20.21 -9.50 -0.59
CA LYS A 138 21.52 -8.92 -0.26
C LYS A 138 22.03 -7.92 -1.29
N ASP A 139 21.56 -7.99 -2.54
CA ASP A 139 21.98 -7.11 -3.63
C ASP A 139 21.00 -5.95 -3.91
N GLY A 140 19.86 -5.91 -3.22
CA GLY A 140 18.86 -4.85 -3.34
C GLY A 140 18.22 -4.74 -4.73
N LYS A 141 18.32 -5.76 -5.57
CA LYS A 141 17.78 -5.71 -6.93
C LYS A 141 16.27 -5.94 -6.93
N PRO A 142 15.51 -5.19 -7.74
CA PRO A 142 14.09 -5.45 -7.90
C PRO A 142 13.86 -6.79 -8.58
N VAL A 143 12.85 -7.52 -8.10
CA VAL A 143 12.31 -8.72 -8.78
C VAL A 143 11.26 -8.36 -9.82
N ALA A 144 10.70 -7.16 -9.72
CA ALA A 144 9.80 -6.58 -10.72
C ALA A 144 9.90 -5.05 -10.69
N THR A 145 9.71 -4.45 -11.86
CA THR A 145 9.66 -3.01 -12.04
C THR A 145 8.42 -2.70 -12.87
N TYR A 146 7.55 -1.85 -12.35
CA TYR A 146 6.34 -1.40 -13.02
C TYR A 146 6.55 -0.01 -13.59
N ASP A 147 6.11 0.19 -14.84
CA ASP A 147 6.25 1.45 -15.55
C ASP A 147 5.39 2.55 -14.93
N VAL A 148 4.20 2.19 -14.44
CA VAL A 148 3.30 3.13 -13.75
C VAL A 148 2.66 2.47 -12.54
N PHE A 149 2.87 3.08 -11.38
CA PHE A 149 2.13 2.83 -10.15
C PHE A 149 1.18 4.00 -9.88
N ILE A 150 -0.08 3.66 -9.69
CA ILE A 150 -1.14 4.59 -9.34
C ILE A 150 -1.81 4.10 -8.06
N LYS A 151 -1.79 4.94 -7.03
CA LYS A 151 -2.59 4.76 -5.83
C LYS A 151 -3.81 5.67 -5.91
N GLN A 152 -5.01 5.09 -5.88
CA GLN A 152 -6.24 5.86 -5.76
C GLN A 152 -6.66 5.96 -4.28
N ASN A 153 -7.17 7.13 -3.89
CA ASN A 153 -7.64 7.58 -2.56
C ASN A 153 -6.65 8.37 -1.70
N ILE A 154 -6.72 9.70 -1.86
CA ILE A 154 -6.66 10.65 -0.73
C ILE A 154 -7.85 11.64 -0.92
N PRO A 155 -8.71 11.90 0.09
CA PRO A 155 -8.59 11.50 1.50
C PRO A 155 -9.70 10.53 1.99
N ALA A 156 -9.38 9.79 3.06
CA ALA A 156 -10.27 9.33 4.13
C ALA A 156 -10.62 7.83 4.29
N SER A 157 -10.37 6.93 3.33
CA SER A 157 -10.70 5.52 3.57
C SER A 157 -9.77 4.50 2.89
N VAL A 158 -9.31 3.53 3.68
CA VAL A 158 -8.73 2.25 3.20
C VAL A 158 -9.83 1.40 2.53
N VAL A 159 -11.08 1.62 2.92
CA VAL A 159 -12.23 0.98 2.29
C VAL A 159 -12.38 1.53 0.88
N HIS A 160 -12.43 0.63 -0.11
CA HIS A 160 -12.45 0.93 -1.55
C HIS A 160 -11.13 1.46 -2.14
N SER A 161 -10.00 1.38 -1.41
CA SER A 161 -8.71 1.71 -2.03
C SER A 161 -8.31 0.67 -3.05
N LYS A 162 -7.83 1.18 -4.19
CA LYS A 162 -7.22 0.39 -5.26
C LYS A 162 -5.81 0.88 -5.52
N MET A 163 -4.90 -0.06 -5.71
CA MET A 163 -3.57 0.20 -6.23
C MET A 163 -3.45 -0.45 -7.60
N TYR A 164 -2.85 0.26 -8.54
CA TYR A 164 -2.68 -0.18 -9.91
C TYR A 164 -1.19 -0.19 -10.22
N PHE A 165 -0.71 -1.35 -10.64
CA PHE A 165 0.67 -1.55 -11.09
C PHE A 165 0.63 -1.93 -12.57
N CYS A 166 1.02 -1.01 -13.44
CA CYS A 166 0.90 -1.12 -14.89
C CYS A 166 2.26 -1.39 -15.53
N GLU A 167 2.26 -2.23 -16.56
CA GLU A 167 3.40 -2.50 -17.44
C GLU A 167 2.97 -2.19 -18.89
N ASP A 168 3.77 -1.38 -19.59
CA ASP A 168 3.64 -1.17 -21.04
C ASP A 168 4.60 -2.12 -21.75
N LEU A 169 4.02 -3.16 -22.34
CA LEU A 169 4.74 -4.22 -23.04
C LEU A 169 4.74 -4.00 -24.56
N THR A 170 4.20 -2.88 -25.04
CA THR A 170 4.01 -2.60 -26.47
C THR A 170 5.29 -2.79 -27.27
N GLU A 171 6.38 -2.17 -26.83
CA GLU A 171 7.67 -2.25 -27.53
C GLU A 171 8.27 -3.66 -27.49
N LYS A 172 8.12 -4.37 -26.35
CA LYS A 172 8.54 -5.77 -26.23
C LYS A 172 7.83 -6.66 -27.24
N TYR A 173 6.53 -6.47 -27.42
CA TYR A 173 5.76 -7.26 -28.39
C TYR A 173 6.02 -6.85 -29.84
N ARG A 174 6.25 -5.56 -30.13
CA ARG A 174 6.73 -5.10 -31.45
C ARG A 174 8.06 -5.74 -31.83
N GLN A 175 9.00 -5.86 -30.89
CA GLN A 175 10.27 -6.53 -31.13
C GLN A 175 10.10 -8.04 -31.35
N LYS A 176 9.19 -8.68 -30.61
CA LYS A 176 8.87 -10.12 -30.77
C LYS A 176 8.17 -10.41 -32.09
N PHE A 177 7.35 -9.49 -32.58
CA PHE A 177 6.51 -9.62 -33.77
C PHE A 177 6.68 -8.38 -34.70
N PRO A 178 7.84 -8.23 -35.36
CA PRO A 178 8.21 -6.97 -36.03
C PRO A 178 7.39 -6.62 -37.27
N ASN A 179 6.62 -7.57 -37.82
CA ASN A 179 5.78 -7.37 -38.99
C ASN A 179 4.29 -7.18 -38.64
N GLU A 180 3.93 -7.28 -37.36
CA GLU A 180 2.55 -7.22 -36.90
C GLU A 180 2.15 -5.79 -36.54
N ASP A 181 0.89 -5.46 -36.79
CA ASP A 181 0.34 -4.15 -36.49
C ASP A 181 -0.08 -4.07 -35.01
N ILE A 182 0.88 -3.68 -34.15
CA ILE A 182 0.71 -3.60 -32.70
C ILE A 182 0.71 -2.14 -32.27
N HIS A 183 -0.44 -1.65 -31.81
CA HIS A 183 -0.60 -0.28 -31.34
C HIS A 183 -0.38 -0.16 -29.83
N ALA A 184 -0.92 -1.09 -29.04
CA ALA A 184 -0.75 -1.10 -27.58
C ALA A 184 -0.83 -2.52 -27.00
N VAL A 185 0.06 -2.82 -26.05
CA VAL A 185 -0.03 -4.02 -25.20
C VAL A 185 0.28 -3.60 -23.79
N VAL A 186 -0.75 -3.38 -22.98
CA VAL A 186 -0.60 -2.91 -21.60
C VAL A 186 -1.31 -3.88 -20.67
N ARG A 187 -0.68 -4.22 -19.56
CA ARG A 187 -1.33 -4.98 -18.49
C ARG A 187 -1.23 -4.25 -17.17
N ARG A 188 -2.13 -4.56 -16.25
CA ARG A 188 -2.05 -4.06 -14.88
C ARG A 188 -2.45 -5.12 -13.87
N LEU A 189 -1.75 -5.11 -12.74
CA LEU A 189 -2.18 -5.73 -11.51
C LEU A 189 -3.00 -4.72 -10.71
N VAL A 190 -4.25 -5.07 -10.41
CA VAL A 190 -5.18 -4.29 -9.60
C VAL A 190 -5.25 -4.92 -8.23
N LEU A 191 -4.77 -4.22 -7.20
CA LEU A 191 -4.95 -4.63 -5.82
C LEU A 191 -6.16 -3.91 -5.25
N SER A 192 -7.20 -4.66 -4.91
CA SER A 192 -8.45 -4.15 -4.31
C SER A 192 -8.55 -4.54 -2.84
N TYR A 193 -8.87 -3.56 -1.99
CA TYR A 193 -9.09 -3.81 -0.56
C TYR A 193 -10.27 -4.75 -0.29
N VAL A 194 -10.13 -5.65 0.70
CA VAL A 194 -11.10 -6.72 0.99
C VAL A 194 -12.22 -6.30 1.95
N SER A 195 -11.94 -5.81 3.18
CA SER A 195 -12.99 -5.40 4.13
C SER A 195 -12.48 -4.67 5.38
N VAL A 196 -13.32 -3.79 5.98
CA VAL A 196 -13.05 -3.01 7.22
C VAL A 196 -12.61 -3.89 8.39
N GLY A 197 -13.17 -5.10 8.50
CA GLY A 197 -12.82 -6.06 9.56
C GLY A 197 -11.41 -6.65 9.44
N ASP A 198 -10.77 -6.48 8.29
CA ASP A 198 -9.44 -7.03 7.99
C ASP A 198 -8.31 -6.03 8.26
N ILE A 199 -8.60 -4.95 9.02
CA ILE A 199 -7.61 -4.01 9.53
C ILE A 199 -7.16 -4.47 10.92
N ILE A 200 -5.93 -4.98 11.00
CA ILE A 200 -5.31 -5.33 12.28
C ILE A 200 -4.43 -4.16 12.71
N LYS A 201 -4.70 -3.63 13.90
CA LYS A 201 -3.86 -2.61 14.56
C LYS A 201 -3.14 -3.26 15.73
N GLU A 202 -1.81 -3.26 15.68
CA GLU A 202 -0.93 -3.66 16.81
C GLU A 202 -0.45 -2.45 17.61
#